data_AF-A0A8H7FJW3-F1
#
_entry.id   AF-A0A8H7FJW3-F1
#
_cell.length_a   1.000
_cell.length_b   1.000
_cell.length_c   1.000
_cell.angle_alpha   90.00
_cell.angle_beta   90.00
_cell.angle_gamma   90.00
#
_symmetry.space_group_name_H-M   'P 1'
#
loop_
_entity.id
_entity.type
_entity.pdbx_description
1 polymer ?
#
loop_
_entity_poly.entity_id
_entity_poly.type
_entity_poly.pdbx_seq_one_letter_code
_entity_poly.pdbx_strand_id
1 'polypeptide(L)'
;MVHIAARGPDGQHGARERHTSLLQDETPLVPRAWYAHNSNFSLKYTAQAGTADGRHFSSTYLLSRADIDIFKDEVKRRATTSADSENMPPDAPQDALNEPGDVTNVQEVKTTCSKNWKAAANNSKKSAFEIYETNGVFPVACRHGLIVTFTEIIWSGELAKYLLATTNFLLDMFSYNIGLGADISCAFSETIKHSNLLKNKAAEQRLQVVINTFHGWAHNRLFFHVHHINYKQALVIIRDYTPQIAAFKVQFLVTDADIEGWVETKLKFLQDLKDEPEECVLAVSYVDTLILLQKAE
;
A
#
# COMPACT_ATOMS: atom_id res chain seq x y z
N MET A 1 6.98 17.61 15.00
CA MET A 1 8.20 16.91 14.54
C MET A 1 8.23 15.56 15.25
N VAL A 2 7.93 14.47 14.56
CA VAL A 2 7.94 13.12 15.17
C VAL A 2 9.40 12.70 15.28
N HIS A 3 9.97 12.71 16.48
CA HIS A 3 11.29 12.11 16.72
C HIS A 3 11.15 10.59 16.62
N ILE A 4 11.60 10.01 15.51
CA ILE A 4 11.82 8.57 15.40
C ILE A 4 13.06 8.27 16.26
N ALA A 5 12.86 7.62 17.41
CA ALA A 5 13.96 7.32 18.34
C ALA A 5 15.05 6.49 17.65
N ALA A 6 16.30 6.88 17.86
CA ALA A 6 17.44 6.30 17.16
C ALA A 6 17.79 4.88 17.66
N ARG A 7 18.22 3.99 16.75
CA ARG A 7 18.93 2.76 17.12
C ARG A 7 20.32 3.15 17.67
N GLY A 8 20.63 2.72 18.89
CA GLY A 8 22.00 2.77 19.40
C GLY A 8 22.92 1.76 18.69
N PRO A 9 24.25 1.98 18.70
CA PRO A 9 25.22 1.20 17.91
C PRO A 9 25.43 -0.26 18.36
N ASP A 10 24.90 -0.69 19.51
CA ASP A 10 25.42 -1.89 20.18
C ASP A 10 24.60 -3.18 20.00
N GLY A 11 23.60 -3.22 19.10
CA GLY A 11 22.91 -4.49 18.76
C GLY A 11 22.22 -5.21 19.93
N GLN A 12 22.14 -4.60 21.12
CA GLN A 12 21.44 -5.18 22.26
C GLN A 12 19.95 -4.90 22.14
N HIS A 13 19.15 -5.96 22.24
CA HIS A 13 17.69 -5.91 22.40
C HIS A 13 17.31 -5.33 23.77
N GLY A 14 17.66 -4.07 24.03
CA GLY A 14 17.16 -3.30 25.16
C GLY A 14 15.70 -2.90 24.91
N ALA A 15 14.85 -3.03 25.94
CA ALA A 15 13.44 -2.67 25.88
C ALA A 15 13.25 -1.25 25.32
N ARG A 16 12.72 -1.16 24.10
CA ARG A 16 12.42 0.12 23.45
C ARG A 16 11.36 0.84 24.27
N GLU A 17 11.66 2.02 24.79
CA GLU A 17 10.64 2.89 25.38
C GLU A 17 9.63 3.28 24.30
N ARG A 18 8.40 2.79 24.48
CA ARG A 18 7.26 2.99 23.58
C ARG A 18 6.72 4.41 23.75
N HIS A 19 7.37 5.39 23.12
CA HIS A 19 6.96 6.80 23.22
C HIS A 19 5.86 7.12 22.21
N THR A 20 4.61 7.01 22.68
CA THR A 20 3.47 7.63 22.02
C THR A 20 2.78 8.50 23.03
N SER A 21 3.11 9.79 23.02
CA SER A 21 2.45 10.78 23.87
C SER A 21 0.97 10.82 23.49
N LEU A 22 0.10 10.45 24.43
CA LEU A 22 -1.35 10.64 24.33
C LEU A 22 -1.71 11.89 25.14
N LEU A 23 -2.52 12.77 24.56
CA LEU A 23 -3.11 13.87 25.32
C LEU A 23 -4.14 13.28 26.29
N GLN A 24 -4.27 13.88 27.48
CA GLN A 24 -4.95 13.27 28.63
C GLN A 24 -6.46 13.01 28.43
N ASP A 25 -7.07 13.53 27.37
CA ASP A 25 -8.50 13.40 27.06
C ASP A 25 -8.81 13.12 25.57
N GLU A 26 -7.82 12.66 24.80
CA GLU A 26 -8.01 12.42 23.37
C GLU A 26 -8.77 11.10 23.12
N THR A 27 -9.86 11.17 22.35
CA THR A 27 -10.62 10.00 21.92
C THR A 27 -9.69 9.02 21.19
N PRO A 28 -9.55 7.77 21.65
CA PRO A 28 -8.64 6.81 21.03
C PRO A 28 -9.01 6.52 19.58
N LEU A 29 -8.06 6.72 18.67
CA LEU A 29 -8.21 6.35 17.26
C LEU A 29 -8.03 4.83 17.08
N VAL A 30 -8.88 4.22 16.25
CA VAL A 30 -8.82 2.80 15.90
C VAL A 30 -8.88 2.63 14.38
N PRO A 31 -7.76 2.33 13.71
CA PRO A 31 -6.40 2.25 14.26
C PRO A 31 -5.81 3.64 14.57
N ARG A 32 -4.81 3.65 15.45
CA ARG A 32 -4.12 4.83 15.96
C ARG A 32 -3.22 5.50 14.93
N ALA A 33 -2.70 4.72 13.99
CA ALA A 33 -1.89 5.19 12.88
C ALA A 33 -2.10 4.29 11.67
N TRP A 34 -1.95 4.87 10.47
CA TRP A 34 -2.05 4.15 9.20
C TRP A 34 -0.73 4.20 8.44
N TYR A 35 -0.30 3.04 7.98
CA TYR A 35 0.88 2.82 7.15
C TYR A 35 0.50 2.06 5.88
N ALA A 36 1.32 2.16 4.85
CA ALA A 36 1.14 1.44 3.60
C ALA A 36 2.45 0.79 3.15
N HIS A 37 2.36 -0.45 2.69
CA HIS A 37 3.45 -1.18 2.05
C HIS A 37 3.28 -1.10 0.53
N ASN A 38 4.40 -0.97 -0.19
CA ASN A 38 4.44 -1.25 -1.61
C ASN A 38 5.87 -1.58 -2.02
N SER A 39 6.06 -2.51 -2.94
CA SER A 39 7.36 -2.72 -3.58
C SER A 39 7.56 -1.72 -4.71
N ASN A 40 8.82 -1.40 -5.02
CA ASN A 40 9.18 -0.59 -6.17
C ASN A 40 10.40 -1.21 -6.87
N PHE A 41 10.16 -1.78 -8.05
CA PHE A 41 11.18 -2.42 -8.90
C PHE A 41 11.82 -1.48 -9.93
N SER A 42 11.48 -0.19 -9.93
CA SER A 42 12.12 0.79 -10.82
C SER A 42 13.52 1.18 -10.36
N LEU A 43 13.84 0.99 -9.09
CA LEU A 43 15.14 1.29 -8.49
C LEU A 43 16.02 0.05 -8.49
N LYS A 44 16.84 -0.11 -9.53
CA LYS A 44 17.73 -1.26 -9.70
C LYS A 44 19.18 -0.86 -9.65
N TYR A 45 20.01 -1.71 -9.06
CA TYR A 45 21.45 -1.54 -9.00
C TYR A 45 22.15 -2.81 -9.50
N THR A 46 23.06 -2.63 -10.45
CA THR A 46 23.84 -3.73 -11.02
C THR A 46 25.06 -4.04 -10.16
N ALA A 47 25.28 -5.32 -9.87
CA ALA A 47 26.38 -5.77 -9.01
C ALA A 47 27.77 -5.41 -9.55
N GLN A 48 27.87 -5.23 -10.89
CA GLN A 48 29.14 -5.05 -11.61
C GLN A 48 29.29 -3.67 -12.26
N ALA A 49 28.39 -2.70 -12.01
CA ALA A 49 28.58 -1.35 -12.58
C ALA A 49 29.47 -0.48 -11.70
N GLY A 50 30.70 -0.25 -12.16
CA GLY A 50 31.60 0.77 -11.64
C GLY A 50 32.15 0.47 -10.24
N THR A 51 32.84 1.46 -9.68
CA THR A 51 33.26 1.47 -8.28
C THR A 51 32.04 1.79 -7.41
N ALA A 52 31.48 0.76 -6.77
CA ALA A 52 30.42 0.94 -5.79
C ALA A 52 30.90 1.90 -4.68
N ASP A 53 30.04 2.83 -4.29
CA ASP A 53 30.29 3.70 -3.15
C ASP A 53 30.35 2.85 -1.88
N GLY A 54 31.53 2.75 -1.26
CA GLY A 54 31.73 2.00 -0.02
C GLY A 54 31.15 2.67 1.22
N ARG A 55 30.55 3.87 1.10
CA ARG A 55 29.92 4.56 2.22
C ARG A 55 28.69 3.81 2.68
N HIS A 56 28.74 3.32 3.92
CA HIS A 56 27.57 2.74 4.57
C HIS A 56 26.63 3.86 5.04
N PHE A 57 25.40 3.87 4.53
CA PHE A 57 24.34 4.70 5.07
C PHE A 57 23.83 4.10 6.39
N SER A 58 24.31 4.62 7.52
CA SER A 58 23.82 4.25 8.84
C SER A 58 22.49 4.94 9.09
N SER A 59 21.41 4.16 9.15
CA SER A 59 20.06 4.67 9.35
C SER A 59 19.25 3.77 10.26
N THR A 60 18.35 4.37 11.01
CA THR A 60 17.47 3.71 11.98
C THR A 60 16.17 3.22 11.35
N TYR A 61 15.86 3.72 10.14
CA TYR A 61 14.70 3.34 9.35
C TYR A 61 15.08 2.53 8.09
N LEU A 62 16.37 2.31 7.83
CA LEU A 62 16.84 1.35 6.83
C LEU A 62 17.02 -0.01 7.50
N LEU A 63 16.22 -1.00 7.11
CA LEU A 63 16.40 -2.37 7.59
C LEU A 63 17.57 -3.03 6.86
N SER A 64 18.45 -3.65 7.64
CA SER A 64 19.58 -4.39 7.08
C SER A 64 19.14 -5.70 6.45
N ARG A 65 19.97 -6.28 5.57
CA ARG A 65 19.73 -7.63 5.02
C ARG A 65 19.54 -8.67 6.12
N ALA A 66 20.30 -8.56 7.22
CA ALA A 66 20.19 -9.44 8.38
C ALA A 66 18.83 -9.30 9.09
N ASP A 67 18.32 -8.07 9.25
CA ASP A 67 16.99 -7.83 9.84
C ASP A 67 15.87 -8.47 8.99
N ILE A 68 16.01 -8.42 7.67
CA ILE A 68 15.04 -9.03 6.74
C ILE A 68 15.14 -10.56 6.76
N ASP A 69 16.36 -11.11 6.76
CA ASP A 69 16.59 -12.54 6.61
C ASP A 69 16.16 -13.38 7.82
N ILE A 70 15.87 -12.75 8.97
CA ILE A 70 15.16 -13.38 10.10
C ILE A 70 13.83 -14.02 9.63
N PHE A 71 13.16 -13.43 8.64
CA PHE A 71 11.85 -13.87 8.16
C PHE A 71 11.91 -14.70 6.88
N LYS A 72 13.11 -15.05 6.38
CA LYS A 72 13.27 -15.70 5.07
C LYS A 72 12.59 -17.07 4.97
N ASP A 73 12.50 -17.79 6.09
CA ASP A 73 11.99 -19.17 6.16
C ASP A 73 10.54 -19.27 6.66
N GLU A 74 9.91 -18.13 6.98
CA GLU A 74 8.52 -18.07 7.48
C GLU A 74 7.50 -18.47 6.42
N VAL A 75 7.86 -18.38 5.14
CA VAL A 75 7.04 -18.82 4.02
C VAL A 75 7.91 -19.60 3.06
N LYS A 76 7.53 -20.84 2.79
CA LYS A 76 8.22 -21.72 1.84
C LYS A 76 7.43 -21.83 0.55
N ARG A 77 8.14 -21.93 -0.56
CA ARG A 77 7.54 -22.16 -1.87
C ARG A 77 6.92 -23.57 -1.93
N ARG A 78 5.70 -23.68 -2.47
CA ARG A 78 5.01 -24.98 -2.65
C ARG A 78 5.39 -25.66 -3.96
N ALA A 79 5.30 -26.99 -3.97
CA ALA A 79 5.33 -27.79 -5.18
C ALA A 79 4.15 -27.41 -6.07
N THR A 80 4.41 -27.15 -7.35
CA THR A 80 3.37 -26.97 -8.36
C THR A 80 2.47 -28.20 -8.41
N THR A 81 1.20 -28.04 -8.04
CA THR A 81 0.16 -29.04 -8.35
C THR A 81 -0.14 -29.03 -9.85
N SER A 82 -0.52 -30.17 -10.40
CA SER A 82 -0.71 -30.45 -11.84
C SER A 82 -1.49 -29.41 -12.65
N ALA A 83 -2.39 -28.63 -12.03
CA ALA A 83 -3.14 -27.55 -12.70
C ALA A 83 -2.29 -26.32 -13.10
N ASP A 84 -1.14 -26.08 -12.46
CA ASP A 84 -0.23 -24.97 -12.80
C ASP A 84 0.81 -25.39 -13.87
N SER A 85 0.78 -26.65 -14.35
CA SER A 85 1.77 -27.22 -15.28
C SER A 85 1.54 -26.86 -16.75
N GLU A 86 0.34 -26.42 -17.13
CA GLU A 86 0.02 -26.13 -18.54
C GLU A 86 0.66 -24.83 -19.08
N ASN A 87 1.28 -24.01 -18.22
CA ASN A 87 1.85 -22.71 -18.59
C ASN A 87 3.34 -22.52 -18.18
N MET A 88 4.07 -23.59 -17.86
CA MET A 88 5.49 -23.49 -17.46
C MET A 88 6.43 -24.15 -18.48
N PRO A 89 7.61 -23.56 -18.76
CA PRO A 89 8.64 -24.20 -19.57
C PRO A 89 9.13 -25.49 -18.87
N PRO A 90 9.47 -26.54 -19.64
CA PRO A 90 9.63 -27.92 -19.15
C PRO A 90 10.76 -28.20 -18.15
N ASP A 91 11.62 -27.23 -17.80
CA ASP A 91 12.85 -27.46 -17.04
C ASP A 91 12.93 -26.68 -15.69
N ALA A 92 11.86 -26.67 -14.88
CA ALA A 92 11.94 -26.11 -13.53
C ALA A 92 12.59 -27.14 -12.55
N PRO A 93 13.71 -26.80 -11.86
CA PRO A 93 14.37 -27.72 -10.93
C PRO A 93 13.46 -28.14 -9.76
N GLN A 94 13.47 -29.43 -9.43
CA GLN A 94 12.64 -30.04 -8.37
C GLN A 94 13.02 -29.60 -6.93
N ASP A 95 14.18 -28.97 -6.73
CA ASP A 95 14.66 -28.48 -5.42
C ASP A 95 14.03 -27.15 -4.95
N ALA A 96 13.14 -26.57 -5.74
CA ALA A 96 12.52 -25.27 -5.46
C ALA A 96 11.53 -25.25 -4.27
N LEU A 97 11.36 -26.37 -3.54
CA LEU A 97 10.40 -26.54 -2.44
C LEU A 97 10.87 -25.96 -1.11
N ASN A 98 12.16 -25.70 -0.98
CA ASN A 98 12.76 -25.15 0.24
C ASN A 98 13.21 -23.69 0.07
N GLU A 99 12.96 -23.09 -1.09
CA GLU A 99 13.25 -21.67 -1.28
C GLU A 99 12.22 -20.78 -0.56
N PRO A 100 12.64 -19.60 -0.08
CA PRO A 100 11.74 -18.57 0.41
C PRO A 100 10.61 -18.28 -0.59
N GLY A 101 9.38 -18.24 -0.08
CA GLY A 101 8.17 -17.98 -0.87
C GLY A 101 7.67 -16.55 -0.78
N ASP A 102 6.70 -16.24 -1.61
CA ASP A 102 5.87 -15.04 -1.53
C ASP A 102 4.62 -15.28 -0.66
N VAL A 103 3.87 -14.20 -0.39
CA VAL A 103 2.69 -14.25 0.51
C VAL A 103 1.58 -15.20 0.03
N THR A 104 1.58 -15.58 -1.24
CA THR A 104 0.53 -16.41 -1.85
C THR A 104 0.78 -17.89 -1.63
N ASN A 105 2.02 -18.28 -1.34
CA ASN A 105 2.40 -19.67 -1.08
C ASN A 105 1.79 -20.25 0.21
N VAL A 106 1.32 -19.40 1.15
CA VAL A 106 0.66 -19.84 2.39
C VAL A 106 -0.78 -20.33 2.14
N GLN A 107 -1.42 -19.92 1.05
CA GLN A 107 -2.85 -20.21 0.85
C GLN A 107 -3.08 -21.65 0.37
N GLU A 108 -3.64 -22.50 1.24
CA GLU A 108 -4.09 -23.85 0.88
C GLU A 108 -5.21 -23.86 -0.14
N VAL A 109 -6.15 -22.93 0.00
CA VAL A 109 -7.18 -22.63 -0.98
C VAL A 109 -6.94 -21.21 -1.44
N LYS A 110 -6.46 -21.04 -2.69
CA LYS A 110 -6.33 -19.71 -3.31
C LYS A 110 -7.68 -19.01 -3.15
N THR A 111 -7.71 -17.88 -2.43
CA THR A 111 -8.94 -17.08 -2.29
C THR A 111 -9.44 -16.69 -3.69
N THR A 112 -10.74 -16.41 -3.87
CA THR A 112 -11.25 -15.90 -5.16
C THR A 112 -10.46 -14.67 -5.63
N CYS A 113 -10.00 -13.83 -4.69
CA CYS A 113 -9.09 -12.73 -5.01
C CYS A 113 -7.75 -13.23 -5.58
N SER A 114 -7.06 -14.13 -4.88
CA SER A 114 -5.76 -14.66 -5.31
C SER A 114 -5.84 -15.42 -6.64
N LYS A 115 -7.00 -16.02 -6.96
CA LYS A 115 -7.25 -16.66 -8.26
C LYS A 115 -7.44 -15.65 -9.39
N ASN A 116 -8.08 -14.51 -9.12
CA ASN A 116 -8.39 -13.48 -10.11
C ASN A 116 -7.22 -12.52 -10.37
N TRP A 117 -6.19 -12.52 -9.51
CA TRP A 117 -5.14 -11.50 -9.54
C TRP A 117 -3.77 -12.03 -9.98
N LYS A 118 -3.22 -11.41 -11.04
CA LYS A 118 -1.90 -11.77 -11.60
C LYS A 118 -0.70 -11.37 -10.73
N ALA A 119 -0.81 -10.35 -9.86
CA ALA A 119 0.29 -10.04 -8.93
C ALA A 119 0.31 -10.96 -7.71
N ALA A 120 -0.79 -11.69 -7.46
CA ALA A 120 -0.83 -12.82 -6.54
C ALA A 120 -0.55 -14.17 -7.24
N ALA A 121 -0.29 -14.15 -8.55
CA ALA A 121 0.18 -15.33 -9.26
C ALA A 121 1.70 -15.36 -9.20
N ASN A 122 2.27 -16.56 -9.04
CA ASN A 122 3.71 -16.86 -8.91
C ASN A 122 4.53 -16.58 -10.21
N ASN A 123 4.05 -15.67 -11.05
CA ASN A 123 4.64 -15.28 -12.33
C ASN A 123 5.70 -14.17 -12.16
N SER A 124 6.19 -13.94 -10.94
CA SER A 124 7.22 -12.96 -10.61
C SER A 124 8.62 -13.34 -11.08
N LYS A 125 8.77 -14.37 -11.93
CA LYS A 125 9.88 -14.47 -12.89
C LYS A 125 9.75 -13.43 -14.03
N LYS A 126 9.31 -12.20 -13.76
CA LYS A 126 9.79 -11.09 -14.59
C LYS A 126 11.24 -10.93 -14.21
N SER A 127 12.10 -11.63 -14.95
CA SER A 127 13.54 -11.67 -14.83
C SER A 127 14.07 -10.28 -14.47
N ALA A 128 14.29 -10.04 -13.17
CA ALA A 128 15.41 -9.21 -12.84
C ALA A 128 16.60 -9.95 -13.44
N PHE A 129 17.20 -9.35 -14.46
CA PHE A 129 18.41 -9.90 -15.05
C PHE A 129 19.38 -10.17 -13.89
N GLU A 130 20.02 -11.34 -13.88
CA GLU A 130 20.97 -11.77 -12.82
C GLU A 130 22.13 -10.78 -12.61
N ILE A 131 22.24 -9.76 -13.45
CA ILE A 131 23.16 -8.63 -13.32
C ILE A 131 22.82 -7.69 -12.15
N TYR A 132 21.59 -7.69 -11.64
CA TYR A 132 21.13 -6.77 -10.59
C TYR A 132 21.30 -7.39 -9.21
N GLU A 133 22.12 -6.74 -8.37
CA GLU A 133 22.20 -7.08 -6.94
C GLU A 133 20.96 -6.55 -6.21
N THR A 134 20.61 -5.28 -6.44
CA THR A 134 19.38 -4.69 -5.92
C THR A 134 18.35 -4.64 -7.03
N ASN A 135 17.27 -5.40 -6.86
CA ASN A 135 16.18 -5.52 -7.83
C ASN A 135 15.09 -4.47 -7.64
N GLY A 136 15.08 -3.84 -6.49
CA GLY A 136 14.04 -2.92 -6.09
C GLY A 136 14.21 -2.48 -4.66
N VAL A 137 13.19 -1.80 -4.16
CA VAL A 137 13.10 -1.33 -2.79
C VAL A 137 11.72 -1.61 -2.23
N PHE A 138 11.63 -1.70 -0.91
CA PHE A 138 10.39 -1.95 -0.20
C PHE A 138 10.17 -0.87 0.87
N PRO A 139 9.62 0.30 0.48
CA PRO A 139 9.25 1.36 1.41
C PRO A 139 7.97 1.06 2.19
N VAL A 140 7.91 1.64 3.39
CA VAL A 140 6.69 1.81 4.15
C VAL A 140 6.48 3.28 4.42
N ALA A 141 5.32 3.79 4.04
CA ALA A 141 4.97 5.20 4.24
C ALA A 141 3.80 5.34 5.21
N CYS A 142 3.74 6.46 5.93
CA CYS A 142 2.55 6.85 6.69
C CYS A 142 1.58 7.68 5.83
N ARG A 143 0.37 7.94 6.34
CA ARG A 143 -0.64 8.78 5.67
C ARG A 143 -0.19 10.21 5.31
N HIS A 144 0.92 10.70 5.88
CA HIS A 144 1.48 12.02 5.60
C HIS A 144 2.53 12.01 4.48
N GLY A 145 2.77 10.85 3.83
CA GLY A 145 3.77 10.72 2.76
C GLY A 145 5.21 10.60 3.26
N LEU A 146 5.42 10.41 4.57
CA LEU A 146 6.75 10.20 5.14
C LEU A 146 7.12 8.71 5.11
N ILE A 147 8.36 8.42 4.70
CA ILE A 147 8.93 7.08 4.80
C ILE A 147 9.23 6.77 6.26
N VAL A 148 8.66 5.67 6.74
CA VAL A 148 8.75 5.20 8.13
C VAL A 148 9.81 4.13 8.27
N THR A 149 9.87 3.22 7.31
CA THR A 149 10.95 2.24 7.17
C THR A 149 11.14 1.90 5.70
N PHE A 150 12.32 1.40 5.37
CA PHE A 150 12.72 1.10 4.01
C PHE A 150 13.72 -0.07 4.01
N THR A 151 13.71 -0.87 2.95
CA THR A 151 14.72 -1.91 2.71
C THR A 151 14.94 -2.10 1.22
N GLU A 152 16.11 -2.58 0.86
CA GLU A 152 16.42 -3.02 -0.50
C GLU A 152 15.90 -4.45 -0.73
N ILE A 153 15.47 -4.73 -1.95
CA ILE A 153 15.13 -6.07 -2.43
C ILE A 153 16.37 -6.61 -3.14
N ILE A 154 16.97 -7.64 -2.55
CA ILE A 154 18.31 -8.10 -2.91
C ILE A 154 18.23 -9.46 -3.61
N TRP A 155 18.73 -9.54 -4.84
CA TRP A 155 18.79 -10.71 -5.75
C TRP A 155 17.45 -11.38 -6.09
N SER A 156 16.43 -11.25 -5.25
CA SER A 156 15.13 -11.90 -5.33
C SER A 156 14.06 -11.00 -5.95
N GLY A 157 12.87 -11.57 -6.17
CA GLY A 157 11.62 -10.80 -6.29
C GLY A 157 11.06 -10.38 -4.93
N GLU A 158 9.80 -9.96 -4.90
CA GLU A 158 9.07 -9.61 -3.68
C GLU A 158 8.67 -10.88 -2.89
N LEU A 159 9.59 -11.34 -2.04
CA LEU A 159 9.35 -12.44 -1.12
C LEU A 159 8.59 -11.96 0.13
N ALA A 160 7.88 -12.88 0.80
CA ALA A 160 7.09 -12.55 1.99
C ALA A 160 7.92 -11.93 3.13
N LYS A 161 9.21 -12.26 3.20
CA LYS A 161 10.15 -11.76 4.22
C LYS A 161 10.21 -10.24 4.30
N TYR A 162 10.08 -9.53 3.18
CA TYR A 162 10.13 -8.06 3.17
C TYR A 162 8.89 -7.47 3.87
N LEU A 163 7.70 -8.00 3.57
CA LEU A 163 6.46 -7.59 4.22
C LEU A 163 6.46 -7.94 5.71
N LEU A 164 6.92 -9.14 6.07
CA LEU A 164 6.99 -9.58 7.47
C LEU A 164 7.97 -8.72 8.27
N ALA A 165 9.19 -8.51 7.78
CA ALA A 165 10.19 -7.74 8.50
C ALA A 165 9.80 -6.27 8.70
N THR A 166 9.23 -5.64 7.66
CA THR A 166 8.73 -4.25 7.78
C THR A 166 7.52 -4.16 8.70
N THR A 167 6.62 -5.15 8.70
CA THR A 167 5.52 -5.25 9.67
C THR A 167 6.05 -5.40 11.09
N ASN A 168 7.05 -6.26 11.30
CA ASN A 168 7.69 -6.44 12.60
C ASN A 168 8.28 -5.12 13.12
N PHE A 169 8.98 -4.39 12.26
CA PHE A 169 9.51 -3.07 12.59
C PHE A 169 8.41 -2.11 13.03
N LEU A 170 7.29 -2.04 12.29
CA LEU A 170 6.17 -1.19 12.67
C LEU A 170 5.59 -1.57 14.04
N LEU A 171 5.42 -2.86 14.31
CA LEU A 171 4.92 -3.36 15.60
C LEU A 171 5.91 -3.11 16.75
N ASP A 172 7.22 -3.12 16.49
CA ASP A 172 8.20 -2.74 17.50
C ASP A 172 8.23 -1.24 17.78
N MET A 173 8.06 -0.41 16.75
CA MET A 173 8.17 1.05 16.86
C MET A 173 6.88 1.70 17.35
N PHE A 174 5.76 1.33 16.75
CA PHE A 174 4.46 1.94 16.99
C PHE A 174 3.53 1.05 17.79
N SER A 175 3.92 -0.20 18.08
CA SER A 175 3.17 -1.05 18.99
C SER A 175 1.70 -1.22 18.58
N TYR A 176 0.81 -1.06 19.54
CA TYR A 176 -0.56 -1.50 19.49
C TYR A 176 -1.50 -0.60 18.65
N ASN A 177 -2.52 -1.23 18.07
CA ASN A 177 -3.62 -0.64 17.28
C ASN A 177 -3.15 0.12 16.03
N ILE A 178 -2.18 -0.40 15.29
CA ILE A 178 -1.79 0.18 13.99
C ILE A 178 -2.53 -0.47 12.83
N GLY A 179 -2.73 0.31 11.77
CA GLY A 179 -3.33 -0.12 10.52
C GLY A 179 -2.29 -0.17 9.40
N LEU A 180 -2.35 -1.22 8.59
CA LEU A 180 -1.43 -1.48 7.50
C LEU A 180 -2.19 -1.77 6.20
N GLY A 181 -2.00 -0.90 5.22
CA GLY A 181 -2.51 -1.05 3.86
C GLY A 181 -1.53 -1.82 2.96
N ALA A 182 -2.03 -2.83 2.25
CA ALA A 182 -1.31 -3.52 1.18
C ALA A 182 -2.27 -3.94 0.07
N ASP A 183 -1.81 -3.92 -1.18
CA ASP A 183 -2.55 -4.42 -2.35
C ASP A 183 -2.79 -5.93 -2.31
N ILE A 184 -1.89 -6.66 -1.64
CA ILE A 184 -1.95 -8.11 -1.36
C ILE A 184 -2.43 -8.45 0.06
N SER A 185 -3.07 -7.50 0.75
CA SER A 185 -3.55 -7.66 2.13
C SER A 185 -4.41 -8.90 2.39
N CYS A 186 -5.17 -9.38 1.40
CA CYS A 186 -5.97 -10.60 1.53
C CYS A 186 -5.12 -11.86 1.72
N ALA A 187 -4.01 -11.97 1.01
CA ALA A 187 -3.04 -13.05 1.18
C ALA A 187 -2.14 -12.80 2.38
N PHE A 188 -1.66 -11.57 2.51
CA PHE A 188 -0.73 -11.21 3.56
C PHE A 188 -1.32 -11.35 4.97
N SER A 189 -2.61 -11.05 5.16
CA SER A 189 -3.29 -11.29 6.43
C SER A 189 -3.21 -12.76 6.86
N GLU A 190 -3.30 -13.68 5.89
CA GLU A 190 -3.18 -15.11 6.16
C GLU A 190 -1.74 -15.53 6.41
N THR A 191 -0.79 -14.93 5.68
CA THR A 191 0.64 -15.08 5.94
C THR A 191 0.99 -14.71 7.38
N ILE A 192 0.51 -13.57 7.89
CA ILE A 192 0.77 -13.15 9.28
C ILE A 192 0.20 -14.15 10.29
N LYS A 193 -1.00 -14.71 10.04
CA LYS A 193 -1.61 -15.70 10.95
C LYS A 193 -0.85 -17.03 11.01
N HIS A 194 -0.08 -17.35 9.97
CA HIS A 194 0.72 -18.57 9.87
C HIS A 194 2.20 -18.34 10.21
N SER A 195 2.63 -17.09 10.30
CA SER A 195 3.98 -16.70 10.70
C SER A 195 4.23 -17.10 12.16
N ASN A 196 5.27 -17.90 12.41
CA ASN A 196 5.66 -18.28 13.76
C ASN A 196 6.20 -17.08 14.54
N LEU A 197 6.83 -16.13 13.84
CA LEU A 197 7.45 -14.96 14.44
C LEU A 197 6.47 -13.81 14.69
N LEU A 198 5.42 -13.65 13.87
CA LEU A 198 4.53 -12.48 13.93
C LEU A 198 3.11 -12.76 14.41
N LYS A 199 2.59 -13.98 14.31
CA LYS A 199 1.18 -14.26 14.62
C LYS A 199 0.74 -13.72 15.98
N ASN A 200 1.45 -14.08 17.04
CA ASN A 200 1.10 -13.71 18.41
C ASN A 200 1.23 -12.19 18.59
N LYS A 201 2.35 -11.63 18.15
CA LYS A 201 2.63 -10.19 18.26
C LYS A 201 1.60 -9.34 17.52
N ALA A 202 1.23 -9.71 16.29
CA ALA A 202 0.24 -9.01 15.49
C ALA A 202 -1.15 -9.08 16.12
N ALA A 203 -1.53 -10.23 16.70
CA ALA A 203 -2.80 -10.41 17.39
C ALA A 203 -2.87 -9.60 18.71
N GLU A 204 -1.85 -9.72 19.56
CA GLU A 204 -1.74 -8.99 20.82
C GLU A 204 -1.74 -7.48 20.61
N GLN A 205 -1.03 -7.02 19.58
CA GLN A 205 -0.96 -5.61 19.21
C GLN A 205 -2.14 -5.14 18.34
N ARG A 206 -3.11 -6.01 18.04
CA ARG A 206 -4.33 -5.70 17.25
C ARG A 206 -4.01 -5.02 15.92
N LEU A 207 -3.04 -5.56 15.18
CA LEU A 207 -2.71 -5.13 13.83
C LEU A 207 -3.93 -5.26 12.91
N GLN A 208 -4.27 -4.19 12.21
CA GLN A 208 -5.32 -4.19 11.20
C GLN A 208 -4.70 -4.18 9.80
N VAL A 209 -4.91 -5.24 9.02
CA VAL A 209 -4.44 -5.30 7.64
C VAL A 209 -5.61 -5.05 6.68
N VAL A 210 -5.44 -4.11 5.75
CA VAL A 210 -6.49 -3.63 4.85
C VAL A 210 -6.02 -3.50 3.41
N ILE A 211 -6.97 -3.51 2.47
CA ILE A 211 -6.68 -3.25 1.05
C ILE A 211 -6.51 -1.76 0.81
N ASN A 212 -5.46 -1.39 0.07
CA ASN A 212 -5.30 -0.03 -0.43
C ASN A 212 -6.38 0.29 -1.50
N THR A 213 -6.98 1.48 -1.39
CA THR A 213 -8.18 1.93 -2.14
C THR A 213 -8.10 1.78 -3.65
N PHE A 214 -6.92 1.89 -4.25
CA PHE A 214 -6.75 1.78 -5.70
C PHE A 214 -6.91 0.35 -6.26
N HIS A 215 -7.01 -0.66 -5.41
CA HIS A 215 -7.08 -2.06 -5.85
C HIS A 215 -8.40 -2.75 -5.54
N GLY A 216 -9.36 -2.07 -4.89
CA GLY A 216 -10.59 -2.68 -4.40
C GLY A 216 -11.42 -3.44 -5.45
N TRP A 217 -11.38 -3.01 -6.72
CA TRP A 217 -12.09 -3.67 -7.84
C TRP A 217 -11.54 -5.07 -8.17
N ALA A 218 -10.25 -5.32 -7.92
CA ALA A 218 -9.61 -6.61 -8.18
C ALA A 218 -9.86 -7.64 -7.05
N HIS A 219 -10.47 -7.23 -5.94
CA HIS A 219 -10.75 -8.08 -4.79
C HIS A 219 -12.22 -8.53 -4.79
N ASN A 220 -12.49 -9.72 -4.27
CA ASN A 220 -13.87 -10.19 -4.11
C ASN A 220 -14.66 -9.19 -3.24
N ARG A 221 -15.88 -8.85 -3.69
CA ARG A 221 -16.83 -7.98 -2.98
C ARG A 221 -16.88 -8.24 -1.48
N LEU A 222 -16.88 -9.49 -1.02
CA LEU A 222 -16.97 -9.82 0.41
C LEU A 222 -15.74 -9.37 1.20
N PHE A 223 -14.53 -9.46 0.63
CA PHE A 223 -13.32 -8.98 1.28
C PHE A 223 -13.29 -7.45 1.32
N PHE A 224 -13.81 -6.80 0.27
CA PHE A 224 -14.02 -5.35 0.23
C PHE A 224 -14.96 -4.88 1.37
N HIS A 225 -16.00 -5.67 1.70
CA HIS A 225 -16.95 -5.32 2.77
C HIS A 225 -16.31 -5.31 4.16
N VAL A 226 -15.38 -6.23 4.43
CA VAL A 226 -14.78 -6.38 5.77
C VAL A 226 -13.55 -5.49 5.97
N HIS A 227 -12.78 -5.25 4.91
CA HIS A 227 -11.43 -4.69 5.03
C HIS A 227 -11.22 -3.34 4.32
N HIS A 228 -12.22 -2.75 3.66
CA HIS A 228 -12.04 -1.46 3.00
C HIS A 228 -12.54 -0.28 3.85
N ILE A 229 -11.64 0.66 4.16
CA ILE A 229 -11.93 1.85 4.97
C ILE A 229 -13.07 2.67 4.36
N ASN A 230 -13.05 2.88 3.04
CA ASN A 230 -14.08 3.71 2.40
C ASN A 230 -15.43 2.98 2.27
N TYR A 231 -15.45 1.64 2.32
CA TYR A 231 -16.72 0.92 2.35
C TYR A 231 -17.41 1.07 3.71
N LYS A 232 -16.65 0.92 4.80
CA LYS A 232 -17.15 1.21 6.15
C LYS A 232 -17.59 2.67 6.27
N GLN A 233 -16.82 3.60 5.71
CA GLN A 233 -17.20 5.01 5.65
C GLN A 233 -18.47 5.23 4.81
N ALA A 234 -18.59 4.60 3.64
CA ALA A 234 -19.79 4.70 2.81
C ALA A 234 -21.03 4.17 3.55
N LEU A 235 -20.92 3.06 4.29
CA LEU A 235 -22.00 2.55 5.12
C LEU A 235 -22.42 3.55 6.21
N VAL A 236 -21.46 4.20 6.86
CA VAL A 236 -21.74 5.26 7.85
C VAL A 236 -22.43 6.45 7.19
N ILE A 237 -21.93 6.91 6.04
CA ILE A 237 -22.54 8.00 5.28
C ILE A 237 -23.98 7.63 4.88
N ILE A 238 -24.21 6.45 4.32
CA ILE A 238 -25.55 5.98 3.96
C ILE A 238 -26.45 5.99 5.20
N ARG A 239 -26.02 5.34 6.29
CA ARG A 239 -26.80 5.28 7.53
C ARG A 239 -27.17 6.69 8.05
N ASP A 240 -26.21 7.62 8.06
CA ASP A 240 -26.37 8.93 8.69
C ASP A 240 -27.09 9.94 7.78
N TYR A 241 -26.87 9.87 6.46
CA TYR A 241 -27.43 10.81 5.49
C TYR A 241 -28.72 10.34 4.83
N THR A 242 -29.03 9.05 4.77
CA THR A 242 -30.34 8.58 4.28
C THR A 242 -31.52 9.28 4.97
N PRO A 243 -31.59 9.40 6.33
CA PRO A 243 -32.69 10.13 6.97
C PRO A 243 -32.65 11.64 6.68
N GLN A 244 -31.46 12.23 6.51
CA GLN A 244 -31.32 13.65 6.18
C GLN A 244 -31.80 13.95 4.75
N ILE A 245 -31.46 13.09 3.79
CA ILE A 245 -31.94 13.18 2.41
C ILE A 245 -33.46 12.99 2.37
N ALA A 246 -34.01 12.06 3.14
CA ALA A 246 -35.47 11.89 3.23
C ALA A 246 -36.16 13.15 3.75
N ALA A 247 -35.63 13.80 4.79
CA ALA A 247 -36.15 15.07 5.31
C ALA A 247 -36.01 16.21 4.28
N PHE A 248 -34.87 16.31 3.62
CA PHE A 248 -34.60 17.29 2.57
C PHE A 248 -35.60 17.16 1.41
N LYS A 249 -35.85 15.94 0.92
CA LYS A 249 -36.82 15.66 -0.13
C LYS A 249 -38.22 16.18 0.23
N VAL A 250 -38.66 15.94 1.45
CA VAL A 250 -39.97 16.42 1.94
C VAL A 250 -39.99 17.94 2.04
N GLN A 251 -38.94 18.54 2.59
CA GLN A 251 -38.86 19.99 2.81
C GLN A 251 -38.85 20.79 1.50
N PHE A 252 -38.10 20.32 0.51
CA PHE A 252 -37.87 21.06 -0.75
C PHE A 252 -38.68 20.52 -1.93
N LEU A 253 -39.58 19.55 -1.69
CA LEU A 253 -40.39 18.90 -2.73
C LEU A 253 -39.53 18.31 -3.86
N VAL A 254 -38.37 17.76 -3.48
CA VAL A 254 -37.40 17.16 -4.39
C VAL A 254 -37.64 15.65 -4.44
N THR A 255 -37.71 15.08 -5.64
CA THR A 255 -37.89 13.64 -5.85
C THR A 255 -36.56 12.93 -6.11
N ASP A 256 -36.55 11.59 -6.07
CA ASP A 256 -35.38 10.80 -6.47
C ASP A 256 -34.95 11.08 -7.92
N ALA A 257 -35.92 11.23 -8.84
CA ALA A 257 -35.66 11.55 -10.23
C ALA A 257 -34.98 12.91 -10.41
N ASP A 258 -35.33 13.90 -9.59
CA ASP A 258 -34.67 15.21 -9.61
C ASP A 258 -33.20 15.08 -9.20
N ILE A 259 -32.93 14.34 -8.12
CA ILE A 259 -31.57 14.11 -7.61
C ILE A 259 -30.71 13.36 -8.62
N GLU A 260 -31.25 12.29 -9.22
CA GLU A 260 -30.56 11.52 -10.26
C GLU A 260 -30.29 12.40 -11.51
N GLY A 261 -31.24 13.25 -11.90
CA GLY A 261 -31.10 14.20 -13.00
C GLY A 261 -30.11 15.34 -12.75
N TRP A 262 -29.73 15.63 -11.49
CA TRP A 262 -28.71 16.64 -11.20
C TRP A 262 -27.32 16.25 -11.72
N VAL A 263 -27.02 14.96 -11.82
CA VAL A 263 -25.74 14.49 -12.38
C VAL A 263 -25.64 14.88 -13.86
N GLU A 264 -26.70 14.65 -14.62
CA GLU A 264 -26.78 15.03 -16.03
C GLU A 264 -26.78 16.55 -16.21
N THR A 265 -27.55 17.26 -15.38
CA THR A 265 -27.60 18.73 -15.39
C THR A 265 -26.23 19.35 -15.11
N LYS A 266 -25.52 18.82 -14.10
CA LYS A 266 -24.18 19.26 -13.74
C LYS A 266 -23.17 18.91 -14.83
N LEU A 267 -23.27 17.73 -15.44
CA LEU A 267 -22.42 17.34 -16.56
C LEU A 267 -22.59 18.32 -17.73
N LYS A 268 -23.83 18.63 -18.09
CA LYS A 268 -24.14 19.61 -19.15
C LYS A 268 -23.58 20.99 -18.82
N PHE A 269 -23.83 21.49 -17.61
CA PHE A 269 -23.27 22.75 -17.13
C PHE A 269 -21.74 22.80 -17.20
N LEU A 270 -21.05 21.74 -16.79
CA LEU A 270 -19.59 21.66 -16.87
C LEU A 270 -19.06 21.54 -18.31
N GLN A 271 -19.83 20.91 -19.21
CA GLN A 271 -19.52 20.86 -20.64
C GLN A 271 -19.68 22.24 -21.28
N ASP A 272 -20.72 22.99 -20.90
CA ASP A 272 -20.98 24.35 -21.38
C ASP A 272 -19.92 25.35 -20.86
N LEU A 273 -19.26 25.05 -19.73
CA LEU A 273 -18.13 25.80 -19.16
C LEU A 273 -16.77 25.44 -19.76
N LYS A 274 -16.71 24.50 -20.70
CA LYS A 274 -15.44 24.05 -21.31
C LYS A 274 -14.78 25.17 -22.12
N ASP A 275 -15.59 26.05 -22.68
CA ASP A 275 -15.14 27.22 -23.41
C ASP A 275 -15.23 28.45 -22.49
N GLU A 276 -14.13 29.19 -22.40
CA GLU A 276 -14.08 30.42 -21.60
C GLU A 276 -15.04 31.45 -22.22
N PRO A 277 -15.85 32.19 -21.42
CA PRO A 277 -16.80 33.14 -21.97
C PRO A 277 -16.13 34.12 -22.94
N GLU A 278 -16.75 34.42 -24.08
CA GLU A 278 -16.18 35.32 -25.10
C GLU A 278 -15.70 36.66 -24.51
N GLU A 279 -16.40 37.18 -23.50
CA GLU A 279 -16.05 38.41 -22.82
C GLU A 279 -14.69 38.31 -22.08
N CYS A 280 -14.39 37.16 -21.47
CA CYS A 280 -13.10 36.90 -20.82
C CYS A 280 -11.98 36.77 -21.87
N VAL A 281 -12.22 36.03 -22.94
CA VAL A 281 -11.27 35.87 -24.05
C VAL A 281 -10.98 37.23 -24.71
N LEU A 282 -12.01 38.05 -24.91
CA LEU A 282 -11.89 39.39 -25.46
C LEU A 282 -11.11 40.33 -24.54
N ALA A 283 -11.36 40.30 -23.23
CA ALA A 283 -10.63 41.11 -22.26
C ALA A 283 -9.13 40.76 -22.24
N VAL A 284 -8.78 39.48 -22.27
CA VAL A 284 -7.38 39.02 -22.29
C VAL A 284 -6.71 39.41 -23.61
N SER A 285 -7.35 39.17 -24.75
CA SER A 285 -6.80 39.54 -26.07
C SER A 285 -6.64 41.06 -26.24
N TYR A 286 -7.52 41.87 -25.63
CA TYR A 286 -7.38 43.32 -25.58
C TYR A 286 -6.16 43.76 -24.77
N VAL A 287 -5.92 43.14 -23.61
CA VAL A 287 -4.72 43.39 -22.80
C VAL A 287 -3.46 42.97 -23.56
N ASP A 288 -3.46 41.81 -24.22
CA ASP A 288 -2.33 41.35 -25.03
C ASP A 288 -2.01 42.32 -26.18
N THR A 289 -3.04 42.85 -26.85
CA THR A 289 -2.86 43.85 -27.90
C THR A 289 -2.32 45.18 -27.37
N LEU A 290 -2.75 45.63 -26.19
CA LEU A 290 -2.15 46.81 -25.52
C LEU A 290 -0.68 46.60 -25.15
N ILE A 291 -0.32 45.41 -24.65
CA ILE A 291 1.07 45.06 -24.32
C ILE A 291 1.94 45.05 -25.59
N LEU A 292 1.41 44.52 -26.71
CA LEU A 292 2.11 44.50 -27.99
C LEU A 292 2.30 45.92 -28.54
N LEU A 293 1.30 46.79 -28.42
CA LEU A 293 1.38 48.19 -28.82
C LEU A 293 2.49 48.92 -28.03
N GLN A 294 2.52 48.76 -26.70
CA GLN A 294 3.54 49.38 -25.84
C GLN A 294 4.97 48.90 -26.15
N LYS A 295 5.14 47.66 -26.61
CA LYS A 295 6.45 47.11 -27.00
C LYS A 295 6.93 47.56 -28.38
N ALA A 296 6.03 48.08 -29.22
CA ALA A 296 6.34 48.56 -30.56
C ALA A 296 6.65 50.07 -30.60
N GLU A 297 6.37 50.80 -29.52
CA GLU A 297 6.83 52.17 -29.24
C GLU A 297 8.22 52.18 -28.59
#